data_AF-A0A532ATF0-F1
#
_entry.id   AF-A0A532ATF0-F1
#
_cell.length_a   1.000
_cell.length_b   1.000
_cell.length_c   1.000
_cell.angle_alpha   90.00
_cell.angle_beta   90.00
_cell.angle_gamma   90.00
#
_symmetry.space_group_name_H-M   'P 1'
#
loop_
_entity.id
_entity.type
_entity.pdbx_description
1 polymer ?
#
loop_
_entity_poly.entity_id
_entity_poly.type
_entity_poly.pdbx_seq_one_letter_code
_entity_poly.pdbx_strand_id
1 'polypeptide(L)' 'MTTPLNQSLTELPDRLCTWCQVPMKKRLVGGQQFVHYTCPKCVFQHTTRLGPKPPSPAH' A
#
# COMPACT_ATOMS: atom_id res chain seq x y z
N MET A 1 -13.22 -22.94 -6.68
CA MET A 1 -11.83 -22.90 -6.18
C MET A 1 -11.34 -21.49 -6.40
N THR A 2 -11.38 -20.64 -5.37
CA THR A 2 -10.99 -19.22 -5.47
C THR A 2 -9.47 -19.13 -5.41
N THR A 3 -8.85 -18.95 -6.57
CA THR A 3 -7.43 -18.63 -6.72
C THR A 3 -7.10 -17.44 -5.81
N PRO A 4 -6.12 -17.55 -4.88
CA PRO A 4 -5.65 -16.36 -4.20
C PRO A 4 -4.96 -15.51 -5.26
N LEU A 5 -5.61 -14.40 -5.64
CA LEU A 5 -5.01 -13.35 -6.46
C LEU A 5 -3.75 -12.91 -5.71
N ASN A 6 -2.62 -13.40 -6.21
CA ASN A 6 -1.30 -12.92 -5.88
C ASN A 6 -1.30 -11.47 -6.37
N GLN A 7 -1.76 -10.54 -5.53
CA GLN A 7 -1.90 -9.13 -5.87
C GLN A 7 -0.54 -8.62 -6.25
N SER A 8 -0.30 -8.61 -7.56
CA SER A 8 0.99 -8.28 -8.09
C SER A 8 1.24 -6.81 -7.78
N LEU A 9 2.44 -6.46 -7.33
CA LEU A 9 2.82 -5.06 -7.06
C LEU A 9 2.46 -4.13 -8.22
N THR A 10 2.38 -4.66 -9.43
CA THR A 10 1.96 -4.03 -10.67
C THR A 10 0.52 -3.50 -10.65
N GLU A 11 -0.41 -4.16 -9.96
CA GLU A 11 -1.82 -3.73 -9.88
C GLU A 11 -2.06 -2.65 -8.82
N LEU A 12 -1.09 -2.43 -7.94
CA LEU A 12 -1.20 -1.41 -6.89
C LEU A 12 -0.94 -0.02 -7.48
N PRO A 13 -1.71 1.01 -7.10
CA PRO A 13 -1.55 2.35 -7.66
C PRO A 13 -0.18 2.94 -7.30
N ASP A 14 0.49 3.54 -8.28
CA ASP A 14 1.69 4.31 -8.03
C ASP A 14 1.34 5.63 -7.33
N ARG A 15 2.10 5.97 -6.29
CA ARG A 15 1.90 7.19 -5.49
C ARG A 15 3.14 8.07 -5.58
N LEU A 16 2.90 9.36 -5.70
CA LEU A 16 3.94 10.37 -5.61
C LEU A 16 4.10 10.82 -4.15
N CYS A 17 5.33 11.14 -3.77
CA CYS A 17 5.59 11.76 -2.48
C CYS A 17 4.94 13.15 -2.43
N THR A 18 4.19 13.45 -1.37
CA THR A 18 3.54 14.75 -1.16
C THR A 18 4.53 15.92 -1.22
N TRP A 19 5.75 15.70 -0.73
CA TRP A 19 6.78 16.75 -0.63
C TRP A 19 7.63 16.85 -1.90
N CYS A 20 8.19 15.72 -2.33
CA CYS A 20 9.16 15.72 -3.43
C CYS A 20 8.52 15.51 -4.80
N GLN A 21 7.23 15.15 -4.86
CA GLN A 21 6.49 14.82 -6.08
C GLN A 21 7.15 13.74 -6.95
N VAL A 22 8.00 12.89 -6.37
CA VAL A 22 8.66 11.78 -7.06
C VAL A 22 7.94 10.45 -6.81
N PRO A 23 8.06 9.46 -7.71
CA PRO A 23 7.52 8.13 -7.51
C PRO A 23 8.06 7.48 -6.23
N MET A 24 7.15 7.00 -5.38
CA MET A 24 7.49 6.28 -4.16
C MET A 24 7.67 4.79 -4.46
N LYS A 25 8.58 4.15 -3.73
CA LYS A 25 8.73 2.69 -3.76
C LYS A 25 7.58 2.06 -2.99
N LYS A 26 6.84 1.15 -3.62
CA LYS A 26 5.74 0.40 -2.99
C LYS A 26 6.19 -1.00 -2.59
N ARG A 27 5.77 -1.47 -1.41
CA ARG A 27 6.06 -2.82 -0.90
C ARG A 27 4.84 -3.37 -0.15
N LEU A 28 4.47 -4.61 -0.43
CA LEU A 28 3.47 -5.34 0.35
C LEU A 28 4.06 -5.83 1.66
N VAL A 29 3.36 -5.58 2.77
CA VAL A 29 3.73 -6.01 4.12
C VAL A 29 2.50 -6.56 4.86
N GLY A 30 2.73 -7.22 6.00
CA GLY A 30 1.65 -7.79 6.82
C GLY A 30 0.83 -8.84 6.06
N GLY A 31 1.51 -9.77 5.37
CA GLY A 31 0.82 -10.83 4.63
C GLY A 31 0.00 -10.34 3.43
N GLN A 32 0.45 -9.27 2.76
CA GLN A 32 -0.23 -8.61 1.62
C GLN A 32 -1.47 -7.78 2.00
N GLN A 33 -1.65 -7.48 3.29
CA GLN A 33 -2.77 -6.65 3.76
C GLN A 33 -2.48 -5.15 3.71
N PHE A 34 -1.20 -4.76 3.65
CA PHE A 34 -0.77 -3.38 3.68
C PHE A 34 0.27 -3.10 2.59
N VAL A 35 0.24 -1.91 2.04
CA VAL A 35 1.25 -1.37 1.12
C VAL A 35 1.97 -0.25 1.81
N HIS A 36 3.28 -0.35 1.91
CA HIS A 36 4.14 0.73 2.33
C HIS A 36 4.69 1.43 1.09
N TYR A 37 4.39 2.71 0.96
CA TYR A 37 5.00 3.62 0.01
C TYR A 37 6.12 4.37 0.71
N THR A 38 7.34 4.34 0.18
CA THR A 38 8.49 5.07 0.72
C THR A 38 9.11 5.98 -0.33
N CYS A 39 9.26 7.26 -0.02
CA CYS A 39 9.92 8.22 -0.89
C CYS A 39 11.44 7.96 -0.93
N PRO A 40 12.05 7.81 -2.11
CA PRO A 40 13.50 7.59 -2.22
C PRO A 40 14.32 8.86 -1.93
N LYS A 41 13.71 10.06 -1.94
CA LYS A 41 14.40 11.32 -1.68
C LYS A 41 14.37 11.73 -0.21
N CYS A 42 13.18 11.78 0.38
CA CYS A 42 12.98 12.32 1.74
C CYS A 42 12.61 11.26 2.78
N VAL A 43 12.66 9.97 2.42
CA VAL A 43 12.32 8.82 3.29
C VAL A 43 10.90 8.85 3.90
N PHE A 44 10.05 9.76 3.45
CA PHE A 44 8.64 9.82 3.86
C PHE A 44 7.94 8.50 3.57
N GLN A 45 7.25 7.95 4.57
CA GLN A 45 6.52 6.70 4.48
C GLN A 45 5.01 6.96 4.55
N HIS A 46 4.28 6.26 3.69
CA HIS A 46 2.82 6.24 3.71
C HIS A 46 2.34 4.79 3.62
N THR A 47 1.47 4.39 4.54
CA THR A 47 0.94 3.03 4.57
C THR A 47 -0.52 3.03 4.15
N THR A 48 -0.86 2.23 3.14
CA THR A 48 -2.24 2.03 2.69
C THR A 48 -2.65 0.60 2.97
N ARG A 49 -3.84 0.40 3.54
CA ARG A 49 -4.41 -0.93 3.79
C ARG A 49 -5.14 -1.41 2.54
N LEU A 50 -4.87 -2.63 2.08
CA LEU A 50 -5.53 -3.28 0.93
C LEU A 50 -6.67 -4.21 1.33
N GLY A 51 -6.67 -4.67 2.58
CA GLY A 51 -7.72 -5.54 3.09
C GLY A 51 -9.04 -4.80 3.32
N PRO A 52 -10.20 -5.50 3.24
CA PRO A 52 -11.49 -4.92 3.62
C PRO A 52 -11.39 -4.35 5.04
N LYS A 53 -11.94 -3.15 5.24
CA LYS A 53 -12.05 -2.50 6.55
C LYS A 53 -12.67 -3.54 7.50
N PRO A 54 -12.00 -3.95 8.60
CA PRO A 54 -12.69 -4.75 9.61
C PRO A 54 -13.92 -3.94 10.01
N PRO A 55 -15.11 -4.56 10.15
CA PRO A 55 -16.34 -3.85 10.47
C PRO A 55 -16.04 -2.94 11.66
N SER A 56 -16.17 -1.63 11.43
CA SER A 56 -16.03 -0.65 12.49
C SER A 56 -16.93 -1.08 13.64
N PRO A 57 -16.44 -1.15 14.88
CA PRO A 57 -17.33 -1.40 16.01
C PRO A 57 -18.35 -0.26 15.99
N ALA A 58 -19.62 -0.61 15.78
CA ALA A 58 -20.72 0.32 15.98
C ALA A 58 -20.70 0.69 17.48
N HIS A 59 -20.57 1.98 17.75
CA HIS A 59 -20.66 2.53 19.10
C HIS A 59 -22.00 3.26 19.23
#